data_AF-A0A0N5D9A8-F1
#
_entry.id   AF-A0A0N5D9A8-F1
#
_cell.length_a   1.000
_cell.length_b   1.000
_cell.length_c   1.000
_cell.angle_alpha   90.00
_cell.angle_beta   90.00
_cell.angle_gamma   90.00
#
_symmetry.space_group_name_H-M   'P 1'
#
loop_
_entity.id
_entity.type
_entity.pdbx_description
1 polymer ?
#
loop_
_entity_poly.entity_id
_entity_poly.type
_entity_poly.pdbx_seq_one_letter_code
_entity_poly.pdbx_strand_id
1 'polypeptide(L)'
;MRAHMLKWNGCQPPYHKYAVYLVCGFELIISAVSMAIAQKYYELCTILFPIAIYMFDDTKQKQIPDFIWSQKERQILGNHEMKLLLLWCTSTIAVFMAMLLIIPFFFKFQKPRSNRERSLRIAVSYGLAILFISLVLINGAVLIWLFITAPDDNRLFYKLFDSSVKEEIFLTKIEKGLDCISDDDKELDPTIVS
;
A
#
# COMPACT_ATOMS: atom_id res chain seq x y z
N MET A 1 -28.24 -11.75 -29.77
CA MET A 1 -26.87 -12.06 -29.29
C MET A 1 -26.96 -13.10 -28.17
N ARG A 2 -26.01 -14.04 -28.03
CA ARG A 2 -25.97 -15.01 -26.92
C ARG A 2 -24.55 -15.09 -26.34
N ALA A 3 -24.45 -15.18 -25.01
CA ALA A 3 -23.17 -15.20 -24.31
C ALA A 3 -22.42 -16.52 -24.55
N HIS A 4 -21.28 -16.44 -25.23
CA HIS A 4 -20.35 -17.56 -25.43
C HIS A 4 -19.04 -17.40 -24.65
N MET A 5 -18.91 -16.34 -23.84
CA MET A 5 -17.80 -16.20 -22.89
C MET A 5 -17.92 -17.20 -21.74
N LEU A 6 -16.78 -17.64 -21.21
CA LEU A 6 -16.62 -18.43 -19.97
C LEU A 6 -17.36 -19.78 -19.90
N LYS A 7 -16.68 -20.84 -20.38
CA LYS A 7 -16.86 -22.24 -19.95
C LYS A 7 -15.48 -22.92 -19.83
N TRP A 8 -14.72 -22.67 -18.75
CA TRP A 8 -13.32 -23.11 -18.44
C TRP A 8 -13.27 -23.81 -17.04
N ASN A 9 -12.27 -24.54 -16.51
CA ASN A 9 -10.98 -25.10 -16.99
C ASN A 9 -11.00 -26.64 -17.01
N GLY A 10 -9.94 -27.31 -17.52
CA GLY A 10 -9.90 -28.79 -17.48
C GLY A 10 -9.12 -29.55 -18.55
N CYS A 11 -8.27 -28.91 -19.36
CA CYS A 11 -7.06 -29.57 -19.90
C CYS A 11 -6.12 -28.48 -20.43
N GLN A 12 -5.09 -28.14 -19.63
CA GLN A 12 -4.34 -26.90 -19.79
C GLN A 12 -2.87 -27.10 -19.36
N PRO A 13 -1.96 -27.39 -20.31
CA PRO A 13 -0.53 -27.20 -20.07
C PRO A 13 -0.20 -25.69 -20.09
N PRO A 14 0.93 -25.25 -19.47
CA PRO A 14 2.02 -26.05 -18.92
C PRO A 14 2.19 -25.85 -17.41
N TYR A 15 1.09 -25.74 -16.65
CA TYR A 15 1.13 -25.51 -15.20
C TYR A 15 0.55 -26.67 -14.40
N HIS A 16 1.35 -27.23 -13.49
CA HIS A 16 0.82 -28.08 -12.43
C HIS A 16 -0.13 -27.24 -11.57
N LYS A 17 -1.39 -27.67 -11.42
CA LYS A 17 -2.44 -26.91 -10.71
C LYS A 17 -2.00 -26.44 -9.31
N TYR A 18 -1.34 -27.33 -8.58
CA TYR A 18 -0.82 -27.07 -7.23
C TYR A 18 0.29 -26.00 -7.22
N ALA A 19 1.13 -25.93 -8.25
CA ALA A 19 2.21 -24.94 -8.34
C ALA A 19 1.66 -23.52 -8.59
N VAL A 20 0.69 -23.35 -9.50
CA VAL A 20 0.05 -22.03 -9.70
C VAL A 20 -0.79 -21.63 -8.50
N TYR A 21 -1.50 -22.57 -7.87
CA TYR A 21 -2.25 -22.28 -6.65
C TYR A 21 -1.32 -21.86 -5.50
N LEU A 22 -0.17 -22.52 -5.32
CA LEU A 22 0.83 -22.16 -4.31
C LEU A 22 1.46 -20.79 -4.60
N VAL A 23 1.95 -20.56 -5.81
CA VAL A 23 2.63 -19.29 -6.16
C VAL A 23 1.65 -18.11 -6.15
N CYS A 24 0.50 -18.21 -6.81
CA CYS A 24 -0.48 -17.12 -6.82
C CYS A 24 -1.17 -16.94 -5.46
N GLY A 25 -1.32 -18.00 -4.66
CA GLY A 25 -1.88 -17.93 -3.31
C GLY A 25 -0.92 -17.26 -2.31
N PHE A 26 0.37 -17.59 -2.37
CA PHE A 26 1.40 -16.94 -1.56
C PHE A 26 1.57 -15.47 -1.93
N GLU A 27 1.58 -15.16 -3.24
CA GLU A 27 1.61 -13.78 -3.73
C GLU A 27 0.37 -12.99 -3.30
N LEU A 28 -0.83 -13.58 -3.38
CA LEU A 28 -2.06 -12.94 -2.92
C LEU A 28 -1.99 -12.58 -1.43
N ILE A 29 -1.41 -13.43 -0.59
CA ILE A 29 -1.19 -13.14 0.84
C ILE A 29 -0.18 -11.99 1.02
N ILE A 30 0.99 -12.05 0.37
CA ILE A 30 2.02 -11.00 0.49
C ILE A 30 1.49 -9.65 0.00
N SER A 31 0.88 -9.60 -1.18
CA SER A 31 0.33 -8.37 -1.72
C SER A 31 -0.88 -7.87 -0.92
N ALA A 32 -1.75 -8.73 -0.38
CA ALA A 32 -2.84 -8.28 0.50
C ALA A 32 -2.34 -7.69 1.82
N VAL A 33 -1.32 -8.30 2.45
CA VAL A 33 -0.68 -7.75 3.66
C VAL A 33 0.03 -6.44 3.35
N SER A 34 0.77 -6.37 2.23
CA SER A 34 1.46 -5.15 1.79
C SER A 34 0.49 -4.00 1.50
N MET A 35 -0.64 -4.30 0.87
CA MET A 35 -1.73 -3.35 0.62
C MET A 35 -2.35 -2.84 1.93
N ALA A 36 -2.65 -3.72 2.88
CA ALA A 36 -3.25 -3.34 4.17
C ALA A 36 -2.30 -2.48 5.02
N ILE A 37 -1.01 -2.82 5.05
CA ILE A 37 0.04 -2.02 5.70
C ILE A 37 0.16 -0.65 5.00
N ALA A 38 0.31 -0.63 3.67
CA ALA A 38 0.44 0.61 2.90
C ALA A 38 -0.76 1.54 3.11
N GLN A 39 -1.98 1.01 3.13
CA GLN A 39 -3.19 1.78 3.43
C GLN A 39 -3.14 2.38 4.83
N LYS A 40 -2.83 1.60 5.88
CA LYS A 40 -2.82 2.11 7.26
C LYS A 40 -1.74 3.14 7.53
N TYR A 41 -0.55 2.98 6.94
CA TYR A 41 0.50 4.01 7.00
C TYR A 41 0.14 5.25 6.17
N TYR A 42 -0.52 5.11 5.01
CA TYR A 42 -0.99 6.25 4.21
C TYR A 42 -2.09 7.06 4.93
N GLU A 43 -3.07 6.39 5.53
CA GLU A 43 -4.09 7.02 6.38
C GLU A 43 -3.43 7.80 7.54
N LEU A 44 -2.42 7.23 8.20
CA LEU A 44 -1.68 7.91 9.26
C LEU A 44 -0.88 9.12 8.74
N CYS A 45 -0.14 8.95 7.63
CA CYS A 45 0.70 10.00 7.03
C CYS A 45 -0.13 11.20 6.54
N THR A 46 -1.27 10.97 5.89
CA THR A 46 -2.14 12.06 5.37
C THR A 46 -2.74 12.94 6.48
N ILE A 47 -2.80 12.44 7.72
CA ILE A 47 -3.22 13.20 8.91
C ILE A 47 -2.00 13.84 9.60
N LEU A 48 -0.94 13.07 9.84
CA LEU A 48 0.22 13.51 10.63
C LEU A 48 1.14 14.49 9.89
N PHE A 49 1.43 14.25 8.61
CA PHE A 49 2.35 15.08 7.82
C PHE A 49 1.90 16.53 7.62
N PRO A 50 0.62 16.88 7.31
CA PRO A 50 0.24 18.28 7.21
C PRO A 50 0.36 19.03 8.54
N ILE A 51 0.09 18.38 9.67
CA ILE A 51 0.25 19.00 11.00
C ILE A 51 1.74 19.18 11.32
N ALA A 52 2.58 18.17 11.08
CA ALA A 52 4.03 18.25 11.29
C ALA A 52 4.69 19.30 10.38
N ILE A 53 4.30 19.38 9.10
CA ILE A 53 4.79 20.40 8.16
C ILE A 53 4.41 21.81 8.64
N TYR A 54 3.20 22.01 9.16
CA TYR A 54 2.78 23.29 9.73
C TYR A 54 3.59 23.63 11.00
N MET A 55 3.88 22.65 11.86
CA MET A 55 4.75 22.81 13.03
C MET A 55 6.20 23.16 12.66
N PHE A 56 6.74 22.60 11.57
CA PHE A 56 8.07 22.93 11.05
C PHE A 56 8.11 24.32 10.40
N ASP A 57 7.07 24.70 9.65
CA ASP A 57 6.94 26.05 9.08
C ASP A 57 6.80 27.13 10.18
N ASP A 58 6.15 26.83 11.30
CA ASP A 58 6.04 27.70 12.48
C ASP A 58 7.34 27.77 13.30
N THR A 59 7.96 26.62 13.62
CA THR A 59 9.28 26.55 14.29
C THR A 59 10.32 27.39 13.55
N LYS A 60 10.29 27.36 12.21
CA LYS A 60 11.16 28.17 11.36
C LYS A 60 10.87 29.68 11.45
N GLN A 61 9.61 30.09 11.59
CA GLN A 61 9.24 31.50 11.80
C GLN A 61 9.72 32.01 13.17
N LYS A 62 9.78 31.13 14.17
CA LYS A 62 10.30 31.42 15.52
C LYS A 62 11.83 31.49 15.61
N GLN A 63 12.55 31.35 14.49
CA GLN A 63 14.00 31.54 14.33
C GLN A 63 14.87 30.79 15.35
N ILE A 64 14.48 29.56 15.68
CA ILE A 64 15.22 28.73 16.66
C ILE A 64 16.61 28.38 16.10
N PRO A 65 17.70 28.55 16.89
CA PRO A 65 19.03 28.13 16.47
C PRO A 65 19.06 26.64 16.12
N ASP A 66 19.93 26.28 15.18
CA ASP A 66 20.13 24.92 14.63
C ASP A 66 18.92 24.25 13.93
N PHE A 67 17.73 24.86 13.91
CA PHE A 67 16.57 24.34 13.18
C PHE A 67 16.64 24.62 11.67
N ILE A 68 17.21 23.68 10.91
CA ILE A 68 17.24 23.70 9.45
C ILE A 68 15.97 23.04 8.90
N TRP A 69 15.14 23.83 8.22
CA TRP A 69 13.97 23.33 7.47
C TRP A 69 13.93 23.91 6.06
N SER A 70 14.16 23.06 5.07
CA SER A 70 14.30 23.40 3.65
C SER A 70 13.23 22.73 2.77
N GLN A 71 13.03 23.25 1.56
CA GLN A 71 12.12 22.62 0.59
C GLN A 71 12.54 21.20 0.18
N LYS A 72 13.83 20.84 0.31
CA LYS A 72 14.31 19.48 0.02
C LYS A 72 13.76 18.47 1.04
N GLU A 73 13.77 18.83 2.31
CA GLU A 73 13.27 17.97 3.40
C GLU A 73 11.74 17.84 3.31
N ARG A 74 11.04 18.94 3.02
CA ARG A 74 9.60 18.92 2.69
C ARG A 74 9.27 18.01 1.51
N GLN A 75 10.12 18.00 0.47
CA GLN A 75 9.96 17.11 -0.68
C GLN A 75 10.22 15.64 -0.33
N ILE A 76 11.17 15.33 0.57
CA ILE A 76 11.43 13.96 1.04
C ILE A 76 10.20 13.41 1.79
N LEU A 77 9.63 14.17 2.73
CA LEU A 77 8.43 13.78 3.47
C LEU A 77 7.22 13.56 2.54
N GLY A 78 6.94 14.49 1.62
CA GLY A 78 5.85 14.32 0.64
C GLY A 78 6.07 13.17 -0.34
N ASN A 79 7.32 12.86 -0.67
CA ASN A 79 7.65 11.69 -1.50
C ASN A 79 7.45 10.38 -0.73
N HIS A 80 7.58 10.34 0.60
CA HIS A 80 7.28 9.15 1.40
C HIS A 80 5.80 8.73 1.28
N GLU A 81 4.87 9.70 1.37
CA GLU A 81 3.44 9.47 1.13
C GLU A 81 3.18 8.90 -0.27
N MET A 82 3.84 9.46 -1.30
CA MET A 82 3.74 8.97 -2.68
C MET A 82 4.28 7.53 -2.84
N LYS A 83 5.37 7.16 -2.16
CA LYS A 83 5.88 5.76 -2.16
C LYS A 83 4.84 4.79 -1.58
N LEU A 84 4.19 5.15 -0.47
CA LEU A 84 3.14 4.32 0.16
C LEU A 84 1.93 4.14 -0.77
N LEU A 85 1.47 5.22 -1.42
CA LEU A 85 0.38 5.17 -2.40
C LEU A 85 0.74 4.30 -3.62
N LEU A 86 1.99 4.35 -4.08
CA LEU A 86 2.49 3.47 -5.15
C LEU A 86 2.47 1.99 -4.74
N LEU A 87 2.94 1.63 -3.54
CA LEU A 87 2.91 0.26 -3.03
C LEU A 87 1.47 -0.27 -2.90
N TRP A 88 0.54 0.56 -2.44
CA TRP A 88 -0.88 0.23 -2.37
C TRP A 88 -1.45 -0.04 -3.77
N CYS A 89 -1.15 0.81 -4.76
CA CYS A 89 -1.56 0.63 -6.15
C CYS A 89 -1.00 -0.67 -6.76
N THR A 90 0.31 -0.93 -6.65
CA THR A 90 0.94 -2.12 -7.24
C THR A 90 0.47 -3.41 -6.56
N SER A 91 0.31 -3.40 -5.23
CA SER A 91 -0.22 -4.54 -4.48
C SER A 91 -1.68 -4.84 -4.82
N THR A 92 -2.51 -3.80 -4.99
CA THR A 92 -3.92 -3.95 -5.42
C THR A 92 -4.00 -4.63 -6.80
N ILE A 93 -3.19 -4.19 -7.76
CA ILE A 93 -3.13 -4.78 -9.11
C ILE A 93 -2.64 -6.24 -9.05
N ALA A 94 -1.63 -6.53 -8.23
CA ALA A 94 -1.11 -7.88 -8.03
C ALA A 94 -2.17 -8.84 -7.44
N VAL A 95 -2.93 -8.39 -6.42
CA VAL A 95 -4.05 -9.16 -5.84
C VAL A 95 -5.13 -9.45 -6.88
N PHE A 96 -5.59 -8.46 -7.65
CA PHE A 96 -6.58 -8.69 -8.71
C PHE A 96 -6.08 -9.68 -9.77
N MET A 97 -4.82 -9.58 -10.19
CA MET A 97 -4.24 -10.51 -11.17
C MET A 97 -4.04 -11.93 -10.61
N ALA A 98 -3.64 -12.08 -9.34
CA ALA A 98 -3.59 -13.37 -8.66
C ALA A 98 -4.98 -14.02 -8.59
N MET A 99 -6.02 -13.25 -8.22
CA MET A 99 -7.41 -13.73 -8.24
C MET A 99 -7.86 -14.14 -9.65
N LEU A 100 -7.60 -13.34 -10.67
CA LEU A 100 -7.94 -13.63 -12.07
C LEU A 100 -7.23 -14.88 -12.62
N LEU A 101 -6.04 -15.23 -12.11
CA LEU A 101 -5.35 -16.48 -12.45
C LEU A 101 -5.88 -17.69 -11.66
N ILE A 102 -6.29 -17.50 -10.41
CA ILE A 102 -6.79 -18.58 -9.54
C ILE A 102 -8.23 -18.98 -9.91
N ILE A 103 -9.13 -18.00 -10.12
CA ILE A 103 -10.57 -18.22 -10.38
C ILE A 103 -10.84 -19.26 -11.50
N PRO A 104 -10.15 -19.23 -12.67
CA PRO A 104 -10.31 -20.25 -13.71
C PRO A 104 -10.16 -21.69 -13.24
N PHE A 105 -9.30 -21.98 -12.25
CA PHE A 105 -9.03 -23.36 -11.79
C PHE A 105 -10.22 -24.03 -11.08
N PHE A 106 -11.21 -23.26 -10.60
CA PHE A 106 -12.39 -23.79 -9.91
C PHE A 106 -13.54 -24.25 -10.84
N PHE A 107 -13.69 -23.65 -12.02
CA PHE A 107 -14.77 -23.96 -12.96
C PHE A 107 -14.45 -25.15 -13.89
N LYS A 108 -15.41 -25.66 -14.71
CA LYS A 108 -15.18 -26.79 -15.66
C LYS A 108 -15.29 -26.44 -17.17
N PHE A 109 -14.27 -26.81 -17.95
CA PHE A 109 -14.11 -26.57 -19.41
C PHE A 109 -15.02 -27.44 -20.26
N GLN A 110 -15.19 -27.01 -21.51
CA GLN A 110 -15.18 -27.93 -22.64
C GLN A 110 -13.76 -28.02 -23.27
N LYS A 111 -13.30 -29.24 -23.55
CA LYS A 111 -12.03 -29.51 -24.25
C LYS A 111 -11.99 -28.72 -25.58
N PRO A 112 -10.81 -28.22 -26.01
CA PRO A 112 -10.71 -27.46 -27.26
C PRO A 112 -11.19 -28.30 -28.46
N ARG A 113 -11.98 -27.68 -29.34
CA ARG A 113 -12.62 -28.36 -30.48
C ARG A 113 -11.74 -28.37 -31.73
N SER A 114 -10.67 -27.57 -31.74
CA SER A 114 -9.70 -27.42 -32.84
C SER A 114 -8.28 -27.14 -32.32
N ASN A 115 -7.27 -27.56 -33.09
CA ASN A 115 -5.86 -27.24 -32.81
C ASN A 115 -5.60 -25.72 -32.80
N ARG A 116 -6.35 -24.92 -33.58
CA ARG A 116 -6.22 -23.45 -33.56
C ARG A 116 -6.65 -22.85 -32.22
N GLU A 117 -7.73 -23.37 -31.62
CA GLU A 117 -8.14 -22.99 -30.26
C GLU A 117 -7.09 -23.40 -29.21
N ARG A 118 -6.52 -24.61 -29.36
CA ARG A 118 -5.50 -25.12 -28.44
C ARG A 118 -4.25 -24.23 -28.43
N SER A 119 -3.76 -23.84 -29.61
CA SER A 119 -2.59 -22.95 -29.73
C SER A 119 -2.86 -21.58 -29.11
N LEU A 120 -4.01 -20.96 -29.43
CA LEU A 120 -4.38 -19.65 -28.88
C LEU A 120 -4.55 -19.69 -27.35
N ARG A 121 -5.16 -20.74 -26.78
CA ARG A 121 -5.25 -20.92 -25.32
C ARG A 121 -3.86 -20.98 -24.65
N ILE A 122 -2.90 -21.67 -25.27
CA ILE A 122 -1.52 -21.77 -24.77
C ILE A 122 -0.83 -20.40 -24.82
N ALA A 123 -0.89 -19.70 -25.96
CA ALA A 123 -0.31 -18.36 -26.11
C ALA A 123 -0.86 -17.35 -25.09
N VAL A 124 -2.19 -17.33 -24.89
CA VAL A 124 -2.83 -16.48 -23.87
C VAL A 124 -2.37 -16.84 -22.46
N SER A 125 -2.22 -18.14 -22.14
CA SER A 125 -1.76 -18.55 -20.80
C SER A 125 -0.31 -18.16 -20.50
N TYR A 126 0.59 -18.22 -21.49
CA TYR A 126 1.96 -17.73 -21.33
C TYR A 126 2.01 -16.20 -21.23
N GLY A 127 1.23 -15.47 -22.04
CA GLY A 127 1.16 -14.01 -21.96
C GLY A 127 0.67 -13.52 -20.60
N LEU A 128 -0.37 -14.16 -20.04
CA LEU A 128 -0.86 -13.87 -18.69
C LEU A 128 0.16 -14.21 -17.60
N ALA A 129 0.92 -15.30 -17.74
CA ALA A 129 1.96 -15.67 -16.78
C ALA A 129 3.16 -14.70 -16.81
N ILE A 130 3.59 -14.26 -17.98
CA ILE A 130 4.64 -13.24 -18.13
C ILE A 130 4.19 -11.91 -17.52
N LEU A 131 2.95 -11.48 -17.77
CA LEU A 131 2.37 -10.28 -17.18
C LEU A 131 2.25 -10.37 -15.65
N PHE A 132 1.87 -11.53 -15.12
CA PHE A 132 1.82 -11.73 -13.67
C PHE A 132 3.22 -11.67 -13.05
N ILE A 133 4.22 -12.34 -13.63
CA ILE A 133 5.60 -12.31 -13.14
C ILE A 133 6.17 -10.88 -13.18
N SER A 134 5.91 -10.09 -14.24
CA SER A 134 6.38 -8.71 -14.28
C SER A 134 5.71 -7.82 -13.24
N LEU A 135 4.41 -7.99 -12.97
CA LEU A 135 3.70 -7.26 -11.91
C LEU A 135 4.21 -7.62 -10.50
N VAL A 136 4.49 -8.89 -10.23
CA VAL A 136 5.09 -9.34 -8.97
C VAL A 136 6.49 -8.75 -8.77
N LEU A 137 7.33 -8.75 -9.82
CA LEU A 137 8.66 -8.13 -9.78
C LEU A 137 8.58 -6.61 -9.57
N ILE A 138 7.60 -5.92 -10.15
CA ILE A 138 7.35 -4.50 -9.91
C ILE A 138 6.92 -4.25 -8.46
N ASN A 139 5.98 -5.03 -7.93
CA ASN A 139 5.52 -4.86 -6.55
C ASN A 139 6.65 -5.12 -5.53
N GLY A 140 7.43 -6.19 -5.74
CA GLY A 140 8.62 -6.49 -4.95
C GLY A 140 9.69 -5.39 -5.03
N ALA A 141 9.92 -4.79 -6.20
CA ALA A 141 10.85 -3.68 -6.36
C ALA A 141 10.40 -2.42 -5.60
N VAL A 142 9.11 -2.09 -5.62
CA VAL A 142 8.54 -0.96 -4.84
C VAL A 142 8.66 -1.22 -3.34
N LEU A 143 8.36 -2.44 -2.88
CA LEU A 143 8.49 -2.85 -1.48
C LEU A 143 9.95 -2.77 -1.00
N ILE A 144 10.91 -3.25 -1.79
CA ILE A 144 12.35 -3.15 -1.49
C ILE A 144 12.82 -1.69 -1.46
N TRP A 145 12.36 -0.85 -2.39
CA TRP A 145 12.70 0.58 -2.41
C TRP A 145 12.18 1.34 -1.19
N LEU A 146 10.95 1.05 -0.75
CA LEU A 146 10.41 1.52 0.52
C LEU A 146 11.25 1.03 1.71
N PHE A 147 11.52 -0.28 1.79
CA PHE A 147 12.29 -0.88 2.88
C PHE A 147 13.69 -0.25 3.05
N ILE A 148 14.38 0.03 1.94
CA ILE A 148 15.71 0.67 1.95
C ILE A 148 15.65 2.14 2.34
N THR A 149 14.60 2.89 1.96
CA THR A 149 14.53 4.34 2.20
C THR A 149 13.78 4.73 3.49
N ALA A 150 12.94 3.85 4.04
CA ALA A 150 12.25 4.04 5.31
C ALA A 150 13.13 4.46 6.49
N PRO A 151 14.33 3.87 6.76
CA PRO A 151 15.14 4.29 7.92
C PRO A 151 15.62 5.73 7.83
N ASP A 152 15.99 6.22 6.63
CA ASP A 152 16.46 7.61 6.45
C ASP A 152 15.29 8.61 6.45
N ASP A 153 14.18 8.29 5.76
CA ASP A 153 12.96 9.11 5.80
C ASP A 153 12.46 9.28 7.25
N ASN A 154 12.43 8.18 8.02
CA ASN A 154 11.98 8.16 9.41
C ASN A 154 12.96 8.90 10.35
N ARG A 155 14.28 8.73 10.15
CA ARG A 155 15.30 9.47 10.92
C ARG A 155 15.22 10.97 10.65
N LEU A 156 14.92 11.39 9.42
CA LEU A 156 14.69 12.79 9.09
C LEU A 156 13.45 13.34 9.80
N PHE A 157 12.33 12.60 9.76
CA PHE A 157 11.09 12.98 10.44
C PHE A 157 11.31 13.18 11.95
N TYR A 158 11.86 12.18 12.65
CA TYR A 158 12.10 12.29 14.10
C TYR A 158 13.10 13.39 14.46
N LYS A 159 14.17 13.59 13.68
CA LYS A 159 15.13 14.69 13.91
C LYS A 159 14.42 16.06 13.84
N LEU A 160 13.57 16.27 12.83
CA LEU A 160 12.79 17.50 12.70
C LEU A 160 11.74 17.63 13.81
N PHE A 161 11.06 16.54 14.16
CA PHE A 161 10.06 16.51 15.24
C PHE A 161 10.66 16.89 16.59
N ASP A 162 11.81 16.33 16.97
CA ASP A 162 12.45 16.59 18.27
C ASP A 162 13.23 17.91 18.34
N SER A 163 13.52 18.55 17.20
CA SER A 163 14.07 19.92 17.16
C SER A 163 13.00 21.00 16.93
N SER A 164 11.74 20.61 16.74
CA SER A 164 10.61 21.53 16.57
C SER A 164 9.96 21.96 17.89
N VAL A 165 9.34 23.14 17.92
CA VAL A 165 8.57 23.61 19.08
C VAL A 165 7.19 22.97 19.07
N LYS A 166 7.00 22.04 20.02
CA LYS A 166 5.79 21.25 20.21
C LYS A 166 4.80 22.01 21.09
N GLU A 167 4.07 22.97 20.51
CA GLU A 167 3.00 23.65 21.24
C GLU A 167 1.76 22.74 21.37
N GLU A 168 1.00 22.89 22.45
CA GLU A 168 -0.23 22.13 22.72
C GLU A 168 -1.22 22.18 21.55
N ILE A 169 -1.31 23.33 20.85
CA ILE A 169 -2.16 23.52 19.66
C ILE A 169 -1.84 22.51 18.54
N PHE A 170 -0.61 21.99 18.45
CA PHE A 170 -0.25 20.91 17.52
C PHE A 170 -0.56 19.53 18.10
N LEU A 171 -0.33 19.32 19.39
CA LEU A 171 -0.65 18.06 20.09
C LEU A 171 -2.15 17.76 20.06
N THR A 172 -2.99 18.71 20.48
CA THR A 172 -4.46 18.61 20.44
C THR A 172 -4.99 18.41 19.00
N LYS A 173 -4.28 18.90 17.98
CA LYS A 173 -4.63 18.63 16.56
C LYS A 173 -4.24 17.22 16.11
N ILE A 174 -3.12 16.68 16.61
CA ILE A 174 -2.73 15.29 16.37
C ILE A 174 -3.70 14.36 17.09
N GLU A 175 -4.04 14.61 18.35
CA GLU A 175 -5.01 13.83 19.13
C GLU A 175 -6.38 13.79 18.45
N LYS A 176 -6.94 14.94 18.08
CA LYS A 176 -8.23 15.04 17.37
C LYS A 176 -8.17 14.54 15.92
N GLY A 177 -6.98 14.47 15.32
CA GLY A 177 -6.78 13.86 14.00
C GLY A 177 -6.68 12.34 14.06
N LEU A 178 -6.17 11.78 15.15
CA LEU A 178 -5.92 10.35 15.35
C LEU A 178 -6.98 9.66 16.23
N ASP A 179 -8.06 10.36 16.59
CA ASP A 179 -9.14 9.89 17.49
C ASP A 179 -8.59 9.33 18.82
N CYS A 180 -7.57 10.02 19.36
CA CYS A 180 -6.91 9.65 20.61
C CYS A 180 -7.67 10.25 21.80
N ILE A 181 -8.06 9.39 22.76
CA ILE A 181 -8.63 9.82 24.05
C ILE A 181 -7.54 10.58 24.83
N SER A 182 -7.74 11.88 25.04
CA SER A 182 -6.79 12.74 25.75
C SER A 182 -6.84 12.50 27.27
N ASP A 183 -5.95 13.13 28.03
CA ASP A 183 -6.11 13.22 29.50
C ASP A 183 -7.18 14.26 29.88
N ASP A 184 -7.35 15.32 29.08
CA ASP A 184 -8.44 16.30 29.22
C ASP A 184 -9.83 15.62 29.18
N ASP A 185 -10.02 14.57 28.37
CA ASP A 185 -11.27 13.80 28.29
C ASP A 185 -11.56 13.00 29.59
N LYS A 186 -10.57 12.88 30.49
CA LYS A 186 -10.71 12.27 31.82
C LYS A 186 -10.92 13.32 32.92
N GLU A 187 -10.58 14.59 32.68
CA GLU A 187 -10.88 15.71 33.58
C GLU A 187 -12.35 16.17 33.45
N LEU A 188 -13.28 15.22 33.50
CA LEU A 188 -14.70 15.49 33.67
C LEU A 188 -14.95 16.06 35.07
N ASP A 189 -15.15 17.38 35.12
CA ASP A 189 -15.44 18.13 36.34
C ASP A 189 -16.58 17.45 37.15
N PRO A 190 -16.34 17.05 38.41
CA PRO A 190 -17.33 16.35 39.23
C PRO A 190 -18.58 17.19 39.54
N THR A 191 -18.59 18.50 39.24
CA THR A 191 -19.78 19.35 39.36
C THR A 191 -20.81 19.16 38.23
N ILE A 192 -20.48 18.43 37.16
CA ILE A 192 -21.40 18.16 36.04
C ILE A 192 -22.30 16.93 36.32
N VAL A 193 -22.06 16.18 37.40
CA VAL A 193 -22.85 15.01 37.82
C VAL A 193 -23.58 15.28 39.15
N SER A 194 -24.58 16.16 39.10
CA SER A 194 -25.51 16.46 40.21
C SER A 194 -26.97 16.51 39.76
#